data_AF-A0A8H5R792-F1
#
_entry.id   AF-A0A8H5R792-F1
#
_cell.length_a   1.000
_cell.length_b   1.000
_cell.length_c   1.000
_cell.angle_alpha   90.00
_cell.angle_beta   90.00
_cell.angle_gamma   90.00
#
_symmetry.space_group_name_H-M   'P 1'
#
loop_
_entity.id
_entity.type
_entity.pdbx_description
1 polymer ?
#
loop_
_entity_poly.entity_id
_entity_poly.type
_entity_poly.pdbx_seq_one_letter_code
_entity_poly.pdbx_strand_id
1 'polypeptide(L)'
;MPPAVRQYHLYPTDHIPNSPRPLLHYKRVLAAKPGKTCCDPAEVWDLFTKNKWNVAWIFRYSDTQLSHFHSEAHECMAVLSGTASIRFGVADLSDDLYQNTYGLAWESGGITLEAEVGDVFVIPAGIAHKTYNTKPEACFKLLSAGSAHGIEASDPRKSLSEIDLDGYTMMGAYNGGDWDFVQRGGVFEKSWVVPKPSLDPVFGDGEQGLVKAWAGNGETALGRKVAFKDGIATHVPLASVSKL
;
A
#
# COMPACT_ATOMS: atom_id res chain seq x y z
N MET A 1 -13.41 -19.93 9.32
CA MET A 1 -12.58 -18.97 10.07
C MET A 1 -12.39 -17.74 9.20
N PRO A 2 -12.45 -16.52 9.74
CA PRO A 2 -12.17 -15.34 8.92
C PRO A 2 -10.73 -15.41 8.38
N PRO A 3 -10.46 -14.83 7.20
CA PRO A 3 -9.13 -14.89 6.58
C PRO A 3 -8.10 -14.23 7.50
N ALA A 4 -6.98 -14.92 7.73
CA ALA A 4 -5.94 -14.43 8.63
C ALA A 4 -5.20 -13.24 8.01
N VAL A 5 -5.16 -12.12 8.75
CA VAL A 5 -4.37 -10.94 8.40
C VAL A 5 -2.91 -11.19 8.73
N ARG A 6 -2.05 -11.22 7.71
CA ARG A 6 -0.60 -11.35 7.88
C ARG A 6 0.01 -9.96 8.14
N GLN A 7 1.00 -9.91 9.04
CA GLN A 7 1.66 -8.67 9.45
C GLN A 7 3.17 -8.79 9.24
N TYR A 8 3.76 -7.77 8.63
CA TYR A 8 5.19 -7.71 8.35
C TYR A 8 5.76 -6.41 8.90
N HIS A 9 6.68 -6.51 9.86
CA HIS A 9 7.36 -5.35 10.42
C HIS A 9 8.63 -5.09 9.58
N LEU A 10 8.67 -3.92 8.95
CA LEU A 10 9.78 -3.47 8.12
C LEU A 10 10.43 -2.28 8.82
N TYR A 11 11.75 -2.36 9.03
CA TYR A 11 12.50 -1.36 9.78
C TYR A 11 13.08 -0.30 8.84
N PRO A 12 13.26 0.95 9.29
CA PRO A 12 13.91 1.98 8.50
C PRO A 12 15.26 1.49 7.96
N THR A 13 15.55 1.84 6.71
CA THR A 13 16.85 1.63 6.06
C THR A 13 17.59 2.97 5.97
N ASP A 14 18.71 3.03 5.24
CA ASP A 14 19.47 4.27 5.06
C ASP A 14 18.69 5.29 4.21
N HIS A 15 17.82 4.80 3.30
CA HIS A 15 17.09 5.64 2.36
C HIS A 15 15.57 5.64 2.53
N ILE A 16 15.00 4.64 3.20
CA ILE A 16 13.55 4.47 3.34
C ILE A 16 13.13 4.56 4.81
N PRO A 17 12.13 5.39 5.14
CA PRO A 17 11.64 5.51 6.52
C PRO A 17 10.99 4.24 7.04
N ASN A 18 10.35 3.46 6.17
CA ASN A 18 9.42 2.40 6.55
C ASN A 18 8.45 2.89 7.63
N SER A 19 7.92 2.01 8.47
CA SER A 19 6.92 2.41 9.45
C SER A 19 7.01 1.62 10.74
N PRO A 20 6.76 2.27 11.91
CA PRO A 20 6.50 1.57 13.16
C PRO A 20 5.26 0.69 13.13
N ARG A 21 4.37 0.88 12.15
CA ARG A 21 3.19 0.05 11.91
C ARG A 21 3.56 -1.07 10.94
N PRO A 22 3.06 -2.30 11.11
CA PRO A 22 3.33 -3.38 10.16
C PRO A 22 2.59 -3.15 8.84
N LEU A 23 3.24 -3.54 7.74
CA LEU A 23 2.56 -3.84 6.47
C LEU A 23 1.56 -4.98 6.71
N LEU A 24 0.34 -4.83 6.21
CA LEU A 24 -0.68 -5.86 6.30
C LEU A 24 -0.98 -6.48 4.94
N HIS A 25 -1.14 -7.80 4.92
CA HIS A 25 -1.53 -8.56 3.72
C HIS A 25 -2.77 -9.40 4.01
N TYR A 26 -3.85 -9.09 3.30
CA TYR A 26 -5.13 -9.77 3.39
C TYR A 26 -5.24 -10.70 2.18
N LYS A 27 -4.89 -11.97 2.40
CA LYS A 27 -4.80 -12.95 1.32
C LYS A 27 -6.20 -13.34 0.81
N ARG A 28 -6.47 -13.16 -0.49
CA ARG A 28 -7.71 -13.53 -1.19
C ARG A 28 -8.97 -13.09 -0.43
N VAL A 29 -8.96 -11.87 0.10
CA VAL A 29 -10.05 -11.33 0.91
C VAL A 29 -11.20 -10.81 0.06
N LEU A 30 -10.90 -10.34 -1.16
CA LEU A 30 -11.93 -9.92 -2.11
C LEU A 30 -12.40 -11.12 -2.93
N ALA A 31 -13.71 -11.23 -3.12
CA ALA A 31 -14.29 -12.30 -3.91
C ALA A 31 -14.24 -11.96 -5.40
N ALA A 32 -13.75 -12.89 -6.23
CA ALA A 32 -14.12 -12.91 -7.63
C ALA A 32 -15.53 -13.50 -7.75
N LYS A 33 -16.37 -12.93 -8.63
CA LYS A 33 -17.69 -13.50 -8.92
C LYS A 33 -17.54 -14.93 -9.46
N PRO A 34 -18.48 -15.86 -9.19
CA PRO A 34 -18.43 -17.20 -9.76
C PRO A 34 -18.25 -17.17 -11.29
N GLY A 35 -17.23 -17.87 -11.79
CA GLY A 35 -16.89 -17.90 -13.21
C GLY A 35 -16.09 -16.70 -13.73
N LYS A 36 -15.66 -15.78 -12.85
CA LYS A 36 -14.73 -14.68 -13.19
C LYS A 36 -13.35 -14.94 -12.63
N THR A 37 -12.33 -14.49 -13.37
CA THR A 37 -10.91 -14.58 -13.00
C THR A 37 -10.37 -13.25 -12.43
N CYS A 38 -11.22 -12.24 -12.31
CA CYS A 38 -10.91 -10.92 -11.79
C CYS A 38 -11.99 -10.44 -10.80
N CYS A 39 -11.62 -9.47 -9.96
CA CYS A 39 -12.55 -8.74 -9.09
C CYS A 39 -13.35 -7.70 -9.90
N ASP A 40 -14.54 -7.35 -9.44
CA ASP A 40 -15.34 -6.27 -10.01
C ASP A 40 -14.84 -4.91 -9.48
N PRO A 41 -14.27 -4.02 -10.31
CA PRO A 41 -13.76 -2.74 -9.85
C PRO A 41 -14.79 -1.88 -9.11
N ALA A 42 -16.06 -1.91 -9.53
CA ALA A 42 -17.08 -1.09 -8.90
C ALA A 42 -17.39 -1.58 -7.48
N GLU A 43 -17.36 -2.90 -7.23
CA GLU A 43 -17.58 -3.46 -5.89
C GLU A 43 -16.42 -3.17 -4.95
N VAL A 44 -15.18 -3.23 -5.44
CA VAL A 44 -13.99 -2.87 -4.64
C VAL A 44 -13.99 -1.37 -4.33
N TRP A 45 -14.40 -0.53 -5.29
CA TRP A 45 -14.56 0.91 -5.08
C TRP A 45 -15.66 1.23 -4.05
N ASP A 46 -16.82 0.57 -4.13
CA ASP A 46 -17.91 0.70 -3.16
C ASP A 46 -17.40 0.35 -1.75
N LEU A 47 -16.64 -0.73 -1.61
CA LEU A 47 -16.07 -1.19 -0.34
C LEU A 47 -15.10 -0.16 0.27
N PHE A 48 -14.12 0.30 -0.52
CA PHE A 48 -13.12 1.26 -0.05
C PHE A 48 -13.74 2.61 0.30
N THR A 49 -14.61 3.14 -0.57
CA THR A 49 -15.26 4.44 -0.37
C THR A 49 -16.19 4.40 0.84
N LYS A 50 -16.94 3.31 1.05
CA LYS A 50 -17.76 3.11 2.25
C LYS A 50 -16.92 3.18 3.54
N ASN A 51 -15.70 2.67 3.48
CA ASN A 51 -14.75 2.68 4.59
C ASN A 51 -13.85 3.92 4.62
N LYS A 52 -14.19 4.97 3.87
CA LYS A 52 -13.48 6.26 3.82
C LYS A 52 -12.03 6.16 3.32
N TRP A 53 -11.77 5.21 2.43
CA TRP A 53 -10.54 5.13 1.65
C TRP A 53 -10.79 5.75 0.28
N ASN A 54 -10.01 6.78 -0.05
CA ASN A 54 -10.19 7.56 -1.27
C ASN A 54 -9.53 6.80 -2.43
N VAL A 55 -10.33 6.15 -3.26
CA VAL A 55 -9.82 5.48 -4.47
C VAL A 55 -9.31 6.51 -5.46
N ALA A 56 -8.05 6.35 -5.87
CA ALA A 56 -7.37 7.32 -6.71
C ALA A 56 -7.12 6.82 -8.13
N TRP A 57 -6.94 5.51 -8.31
CA TRP A 57 -6.58 4.93 -9.61
C TRP A 57 -6.91 3.44 -9.75
N ILE A 58 -7.01 3.00 -11.00
CA ILE A 58 -6.77 1.62 -11.42
C ILE A 58 -5.64 1.62 -12.45
N PHE A 59 -4.53 0.95 -12.15
CA PHE A 59 -3.41 0.77 -13.06
C PHE A 59 -3.33 -0.69 -13.53
N ARG A 60 -2.96 -0.85 -14.79
CA ARG A 60 -2.32 -2.08 -15.30
C ARG A 60 -0.82 -1.89 -15.23
N TYR A 61 -0.12 -2.78 -14.54
CA TYR A 61 1.34 -2.68 -14.39
C TYR A 61 2.09 -3.38 -15.53
N SER A 62 3.30 -2.88 -15.81
CA SER A 62 4.27 -3.53 -16.71
C SER A 62 5.23 -4.44 -15.95
N ASP A 63 6.38 -4.74 -16.56
CA ASP A 63 7.43 -5.63 -16.06
C ASP A 63 8.06 -5.15 -14.74
N THR A 64 8.27 -3.85 -14.55
CA THR A 64 8.80 -3.27 -13.31
C THR A 64 8.53 -1.75 -13.20
N GLN A 65 8.88 -1.18 -12.05
CA GLN A 65 8.87 0.25 -11.73
C GLN A 65 9.95 0.58 -10.68
N LEU A 66 10.11 1.87 -10.36
CA LEU A 66 10.97 2.31 -9.27
C LEU A 66 10.33 2.06 -7.90
N SER A 67 11.15 1.66 -6.92
CA SER A 67 10.77 1.66 -5.51
C SER A 67 10.41 3.06 -5.06
N HIS A 68 9.28 3.20 -4.36
CA HIS A 68 8.84 4.46 -3.81
C HIS A 68 8.01 4.24 -2.55
N PHE A 69 7.88 5.28 -1.74
CA PHE A 69 6.96 5.33 -0.61
C PHE A 69 6.11 6.59 -0.65
N HIS A 70 5.00 6.55 0.09
CA HIS A 70 4.15 7.70 0.36
C HIS A 70 4.49 8.28 1.73
N SER A 71 4.83 9.57 1.81
CA SER A 71 5.26 10.20 3.06
C SER A 71 4.11 10.78 3.89
N GLU A 72 2.97 11.04 3.26
CA GLU A 72 1.83 11.72 3.91
C GLU A 72 0.55 10.87 3.94
N ALA A 73 0.53 9.73 3.25
CA ALA A 73 -0.66 8.90 3.09
C ALA A 73 -0.40 7.42 3.38
N HIS A 74 -1.37 6.78 4.02
CA HIS A 74 -1.50 5.33 4.01
C HIS A 74 -2.10 4.88 2.68
N GLU A 75 -1.60 3.77 2.15
CA GLU A 75 -2.09 3.22 0.90
C GLU A 75 -2.72 1.85 1.11
N CYS A 76 -3.81 1.61 0.39
CA CYS A 76 -4.45 0.33 0.27
C CYS A 76 -4.43 -0.06 -1.22
N MET A 77 -3.75 -1.15 -1.54
CA MET A 77 -3.71 -1.70 -2.90
C MET A 77 -4.50 -3.02 -2.97
N ALA A 78 -5.50 -3.09 -3.84
CA ALA A 78 -6.25 -4.31 -4.16
C ALA A 78 -5.81 -4.90 -5.50
N VAL A 79 -5.52 -6.20 -5.54
CA VAL A 79 -5.22 -6.92 -6.79
C VAL A 79 -6.53 -7.31 -7.48
N LEU A 80 -6.80 -6.73 -8.65
CA LEU A 80 -8.05 -6.98 -9.37
C LEU A 80 -7.91 -8.10 -10.41
N SER A 81 -6.76 -8.24 -11.05
CA SER A 81 -6.49 -9.31 -12.03
C SER A 81 -5.00 -9.72 -12.04
N GLY A 82 -4.72 -10.95 -12.48
CA GLY A 82 -3.36 -11.46 -12.68
C GLY A 82 -2.59 -11.78 -11.39
N THR A 83 -1.28 -11.90 -11.53
CA THR A 83 -0.32 -12.09 -10.43
C THR A 83 0.93 -11.23 -10.62
N ALA A 84 1.62 -10.88 -9.54
CA ALA A 84 2.90 -10.18 -9.59
C ALA A 84 3.74 -10.45 -8.34
N SER A 85 5.02 -10.06 -8.38
CA SER A 85 5.84 -9.91 -7.18
C SER A 85 5.79 -8.45 -6.72
N ILE A 86 5.64 -8.22 -5.41
CA ILE A 86 5.76 -6.88 -4.83
C ILE A 86 6.88 -6.91 -3.79
N ARG A 87 7.90 -6.09 -4.00
CA ARG A 87 8.97 -5.88 -3.02
C ARG A 87 8.60 -4.72 -2.12
N PHE A 88 8.78 -4.89 -0.82
CA PHE A 88 8.52 -3.89 0.19
C PHE A 88 9.78 -3.60 1.02
N GLY A 89 9.91 -2.36 1.46
CA GLY A 89 10.79 -1.96 2.55
C GLY A 89 12.16 -1.42 2.18
N VAL A 90 12.49 -1.29 0.89
CA VAL A 90 13.87 -1.02 0.43
C VAL A 90 13.88 -0.04 -0.73
N ALA A 91 14.91 0.82 -0.78
CA ALA A 91 15.16 1.71 -1.92
C ALA A 91 15.88 0.96 -3.06
N ASP A 92 15.73 1.50 -4.26
CA ASP A 92 16.60 1.19 -5.39
C ASP A 92 17.94 1.95 -5.22
N LEU A 93 19.06 1.27 -5.45
CA LEU A 93 20.43 1.82 -5.36
C LEU A 93 21.02 2.17 -6.74
N SER A 94 20.25 1.96 -7.81
CA SER A 94 20.62 2.29 -9.18
C SER A 94 19.38 2.70 -9.97
N ASP A 95 19.58 3.64 -10.90
CA ASP A 95 18.56 4.06 -11.86
C ASP A 95 18.35 3.00 -12.98
N ASP A 96 19.23 2.01 -13.08
CA ASP A 96 19.03 0.86 -13.96
C ASP A 96 17.94 -0.06 -13.39
N LEU A 97 16.77 -0.04 -14.04
CA LEU A 97 15.60 -0.82 -13.65
C LEU A 97 15.86 -2.32 -13.62
N TYR A 98 16.73 -2.84 -14.47
CA TYR A 98 17.07 -4.25 -14.42
C TYR A 98 17.91 -4.56 -13.18
N GLN A 99 18.92 -3.75 -12.89
CA GLN A 99 19.79 -3.97 -11.73
C GLN A 99 19.06 -3.77 -10.40
N ASN A 100 18.13 -2.80 -10.32
CA ASN A 100 17.36 -2.58 -9.11
C ASN A 100 16.19 -3.57 -8.93
N THR A 101 15.74 -4.23 -10.01
CA THR A 101 14.67 -5.24 -9.94
C THR A 101 15.22 -6.65 -9.79
N TYR A 102 16.12 -7.06 -10.68
CA TYR A 102 16.62 -8.43 -10.81
C TYR A 102 18.07 -8.62 -10.34
N GLY A 103 18.84 -7.52 -10.27
CA GLY A 103 20.20 -7.51 -9.73
C GLY A 103 20.24 -7.33 -8.21
N LEU A 104 21.33 -6.73 -7.73
CA LEU A 104 21.60 -6.48 -6.32
C LEU A 104 21.54 -4.99 -5.95
N ALA A 105 21.07 -4.12 -6.86
CA ALA A 105 21.08 -2.67 -6.65
C ALA A 105 19.83 -2.19 -5.89
N TRP A 106 19.65 -2.71 -4.67
CA TRP A 106 18.58 -2.35 -3.74
C TRP A 106 19.04 -2.61 -2.30
N GLU A 107 18.48 -1.89 -1.33
CA GLU A 107 18.89 -2.02 0.08
C GLU A 107 18.56 -3.41 0.68
N SER A 108 19.27 -3.81 1.73
CA SER A 108 18.89 -5.01 2.49
C SER A 108 17.74 -4.74 3.47
N GLY A 109 17.07 -5.80 3.96
CA GLY A 109 16.04 -5.68 5.02
C GLY A 109 14.59 -5.63 4.52
N GLY A 110 14.39 -5.66 3.20
CA GLY A 110 13.08 -5.76 2.58
C GLY A 110 12.54 -7.19 2.50
N ILE A 111 11.31 -7.31 2.01
CA ILE A 111 10.65 -8.58 1.72
C ILE A 111 10.03 -8.54 0.33
N THR A 112 9.86 -9.70 -0.30
CA THR A 112 9.05 -9.85 -1.52
C THR A 112 7.86 -10.74 -1.21
N LEU A 113 6.66 -10.29 -1.62
CA LEU A 113 5.42 -11.05 -1.51
C LEU A 113 4.82 -11.29 -2.90
N GLU A 114 4.26 -12.48 -3.09
CA GLU A 114 3.49 -12.82 -4.30
C GLU A 114 2.05 -12.31 -4.15
N ALA A 115 1.68 -11.42 -5.07
CA ALA A 115 0.36 -10.82 -5.19
C ALA A 115 -0.48 -11.62 -6.20
N GLU A 116 -1.71 -11.90 -5.85
CA GLU A 116 -2.69 -12.54 -6.73
C GLU A 116 -4.07 -11.94 -6.55
N VAL A 117 -4.95 -12.20 -7.51
CA VAL A 117 -6.33 -11.70 -7.52
C VAL A 117 -7.01 -11.88 -6.16
N GLY A 118 -7.60 -10.77 -5.69
CA GLY A 118 -8.34 -10.69 -4.44
C GLY A 118 -7.49 -10.43 -3.20
N ASP A 119 -6.16 -10.36 -3.33
CA ASP A 119 -5.30 -9.86 -2.27
C ASP A 119 -5.50 -8.36 -2.06
N VAL A 120 -5.42 -7.93 -0.79
CA VAL A 120 -5.33 -6.53 -0.40
C VAL A 120 -4.08 -6.31 0.44
N PHE A 121 -3.32 -5.27 0.12
CA PHE A 121 -2.18 -4.81 0.90
C PHE A 121 -2.53 -3.46 1.55
N VAL A 122 -2.32 -3.35 2.86
CA VAL A 122 -2.49 -2.09 3.58
C VAL A 122 -1.11 -1.64 4.05
N ILE A 123 -0.64 -0.57 3.43
CA ILE A 123 0.73 -0.08 3.44
C ILE A 123 0.76 1.20 4.28
N PRO A 124 1.38 1.15 5.47
CA PRO A 124 1.65 2.34 6.25
C PRO A 124 2.48 3.38 5.45
N ALA A 125 2.25 4.66 5.73
CA ALA A 125 3.08 5.73 5.19
C ALA A 125 4.54 5.46 5.54
N GLY A 126 5.41 5.67 4.57
CA GLY A 126 6.85 5.44 4.65
C GLY A 126 7.32 4.05 4.20
N ILE A 127 6.45 3.04 4.08
CA ILE A 127 6.88 1.75 3.55
C ILE A 127 7.09 1.84 2.04
N ALA A 128 8.35 1.67 1.62
CA ALA A 128 8.66 1.60 0.20
C ALA A 128 8.08 0.34 -0.42
N HIS A 129 7.67 0.44 -1.67
CA HIS A 129 7.19 -0.70 -2.42
C HIS A 129 7.41 -0.54 -3.93
N LYS A 130 7.49 -1.68 -4.63
CA LYS A 130 7.44 -1.77 -6.10
C LYS A 130 6.86 -3.11 -6.55
N THR A 131 6.00 -3.04 -7.56
CA THR A 131 5.47 -4.18 -8.30
C THR A 131 6.36 -4.52 -9.49
N TYR A 132 6.62 -5.81 -9.71
CA TYR A 132 7.37 -6.35 -10.85
C TYR A 132 6.94 -7.80 -11.17
N ASN A 133 7.47 -8.40 -12.23
CA ASN A 133 7.12 -9.78 -12.65
C ASN A 133 5.61 -9.99 -12.86
N THR A 134 4.94 -9.03 -13.50
CA THR A 134 3.50 -9.08 -13.73
C THR A 134 3.12 -10.18 -14.72
N LYS A 135 2.00 -10.87 -14.44
CA LYS A 135 1.44 -11.89 -15.30
C LYS A 135 -0.09 -11.75 -15.40
N PRO A 136 -0.67 -11.78 -16.61
CA PRO A 136 0.04 -11.76 -17.89
C PRO A 136 0.78 -10.43 -18.11
N GLU A 137 1.87 -10.49 -18.87
CA GLU A 137 2.66 -9.30 -19.22
C GLU A 137 1.82 -8.35 -20.09
N ALA A 138 1.88 -7.06 -19.80
CA ALA A 138 1.18 -6.02 -20.54
C ALA A 138 1.89 -4.66 -20.39
N CYS A 139 1.58 -3.71 -21.26
CA CYS A 139 2.09 -2.35 -21.10
C CYS A 139 1.42 -1.62 -19.93
N PHE A 140 2.20 -0.80 -19.22
CA PHE A 140 1.72 0.06 -18.15
C PHE A 140 0.63 1.02 -18.66
N LYS A 141 -0.49 1.13 -17.95
CA LYS A 141 -1.61 1.99 -18.35
C LYS A 141 -2.49 2.38 -17.16
N LEU A 142 -2.83 3.67 -17.05
CA LEU A 142 -3.94 4.13 -16.21
C LEU A 142 -5.26 3.73 -16.89
N LEU A 143 -6.04 2.88 -16.24
CA LEU A 143 -7.32 2.38 -16.76
C LEU A 143 -8.51 3.22 -16.30
N SER A 144 -8.46 3.77 -15.08
CA SER A 144 -9.49 4.66 -14.55
C SER A 144 -9.44 6.05 -15.17
N ALA A 145 -10.58 6.74 -15.21
CA ALA A 145 -10.63 8.14 -15.63
C ALA A 145 -9.91 9.06 -14.63
N GLY A 146 -9.20 10.07 -15.15
CA GLY A 146 -8.53 11.11 -14.37
C GLY A 146 -7.00 11.02 -14.40
N SER A 147 -6.38 11.55 -13.35
CA SER A 147 -4.94 11.79 -13.24
C SER A 147 -4.25 10.95 -12.16
N ALA A 148 -4.87 9.84 -11.75
CA ALA A 148 -4.45 9.00 -10.62
C ALA A 148 -4.52 9.66 -9.22
N HIS A 149 -5.15 10.82 -9.09
CA HIS A 149 -5.45 11.47 -7.81
C HIS A 149 -6.96 11.46 -7.48
N GLY A 150 -7.71 10.55 -8.10
CA GLY A 150 -9.15 10.45 -7.97
C GLY A 150 -9.77 9.88 -9.24
N ILE A 151 -11.01 9.38 -9.11
CA ILE A 151 -11.80 8.90 -10.24
C ILE A 151 -12.58 10.09 -10.82
N GLU A 152 -12.04 10.70 -11.87
CA GLU A 152 -12.62 11.90 -12.50
C GLU A 152 -13.73 11.52 -13.50
N ALA A 153 -14.90 11.17 -12.98
CA ALA A 153 -16.08 10.84 -13.78
C ALA A 153 -17.35 11.38 -13.12
N SER A 154 -18.39 11.66 -13.94
CA SER A 154 -19.71 12.08 -13.43
C SER A 154 -20.41 10.96 -12.65
N ASP A 155 -20.18 9.71 -13.04
CA ASP A 155 -20.57 8.51 -12.33
C ASP A 155 -19.33 7.60 -12.18
N PRO A 156 -18.55 7.76 -11.09
CA PRO A 156 -17.35 6.96 -10.85
C PRO A 156 -17.63 5.46 -10.84
N ARG A 157 -18.73 5.05 -10.19
CA ARG A 157 -19.08 3.65 -10.05
C ARG A 157 -19.34 3.00 -11.40
N LYS A 158 -20.15 3.64 -12.25
CA LYS A 158 -20.41 3.17 -13.61
C LYS A 158 -19.14 3.13 -14.44
N SER A 159 -18.35 4.21 -14.42
CA SER A 159 -17.10 4.30 -15.16
C SER A 159 -16.13 3.16 -14.82
N LEU A 160 -16.06 2.76 -13.55
CA LEU A 160 -15.21 1.65 -13.10
C LEU A 160 -15.79 0.29 -13.50
N SER A 161 -17.10 0.11 -13.45
CA SER A 161 -17.76 -1.15 -13.83
C SER A 161 -17.62 -1.52 -15.31
N GLU A 162 -17.34 -0.53 -16.17
CA GLU A 162 -17.19 -0.69 -17.62
C GLU A 162 -15.73 -0.94 -18.03
N ILE A 163 -14.78 -0.93 -17.07
CA ILE A 163 -13.38 -1.25 -17.35
C ILE A 163 -13.23 -2.74 -17.62
N ASP A 164 -12.73 -3.07 -18.81
CA ASP A 164 -12.28 -4.42 -19.14
C ASP A 164 -10.87 -4.64 -18.57
N LEU A 165 -10.76 -5.50 -17.57
CA LEU A 165 -9.49 -5.79 -16.90
C LEU A 165 -8.69 -6.84 -17.67
N ASP A 166 -7.48 -6.48 -18.05
CA ASP A 166 -6.48 -7.38 -18.64
C ASP A 166 -5.10 -7.17 -17.99
N GLY A 167 -4.18 -8.13 -18.15
CA GLY A 167 -2.88 -8.06 -17.48
C GLY A 167 -2.98 -8.21 -15.95
N TYR A 168 -1.95 -7.73 -15.27
CA TYR A 168 -1.96 -7.53 -13.83
C TYR A 168 -2.47 -6.12 -13.51
N THR A 169 -3.61 -6.03 -12.83
CA THR A 169 -4.23 -4.75 -12.47
C THR A 169 -4.40 -4.61 -10.97
N MET A 170 -4.19 -3.40 -10.47
CA MET A 170 -4.49 -3.06 -9.09
C MET A 170 -5.32 -1.78 -9.00
N MET A 171 -6.06 -1.66 -7.91
CA MET A 171 -6.71 -0.43 -7.47
C MET A 171 -5.99 0.13 -6.25
N GLY A 172 -5.64 1.41 -6.30
CA GLY A 172 -5.06 2.14 -5.19
C GLY A 172 -6.07 3.06 -4.52
N ALA A 173 -6.09 3.03 -3.20
CA ALA A 173 -6.89 3.92 -2.37
C ALA A 173 -6.07 4.44 -1.19
N TYR A 174 -6.34 5.66 -0.75
CA TYR A 174 -5.52 6.34 0.25
C TYR A 174 -6.33 6.84 1.45
N ASN A 175 -5.67 6.94 2.60
CA ASN A 175 -6.20 7.56 3.80
C ASN A 175 -5.10 8.33 4.53
N GLY A 176 -5.41 9.53 5.03
CA GLY A 176 -4.43 10.47 5.55
C GLY A 176 -4.37 11.73 4.67
N GLY A 177 -3.17 12.08 4.19
CA GLY A 177 -2.95 13.20 3.28
C GLY A 177 -2.99 12.82 1.80
N ASP A 178 -2.42 13.69 0.97
CA ASP A 178 -2.22 13.46 -0.45
C ASP A 178 -1.08 12.45 -0.68
N TRP A 179 -1.24 11.57 -1.67
CA TRP A 179 -0.18 10.61 -1.99
C TRP A 179 0.88 11.27 -2.88
N ASP A 180 2.14 11.12 -2.50
CA ASP A 180 3.35 11.59 -3.19
C ASP A 180 4.15 10.42 -3.78
N PHE A 181 5.26 10.65 -4.47
CA PHE A 181 6.10 9.56 -5.01
C PHE A 181 7.55 9.79 -4.61
N VAL A 182 7.95 9.26 -3.44
CA VAL A 182 9.30 9.50 -2.89
C VAL A 182 10.16 8.24 -3.04
N GLN A 183 11.25 8.34 -3.81
CA GLN A 183 12.14 7.21 -4.07
C GLN A 183 13.17 6.98 -2.94
N ARG A 184 13.65 8.06 -2.32
CA ARG A 184 14.68 8.03 -1.27
C ARG A 184 14.72 9.33 -0.47
N GLY A 185 15.12 9.24 0.80
CA GLY A 185 15.40 10.38 1.66
C GLY A 185 14.15 11.03 2.26
N GLY A 186 14.21 12.34 2.51
CA GLY A 186 13.17 13.08 3.21
C GLY A 186 13.32 13.05 4.74
N VAL A 187 12.32 13.59 5.44
CA VAL A 187 12.27 13.59 6.91
C VAL A 187 11.41 12.40 7.34
N PHE A 188 12.06 11.32 7.79
CA PHE A 188 11.40 10.04 8.03
C PHE A 188 10.25 10.12 9.03
N GLU A 189 10.40 10.98 10.04
CA GLU A 189 9.40 11.20 11.07
C GLU A 189 8.07 11.72 10.52
N LYS A 190 8.06 12.38 9.35
CA LYS A 190 6.81 12.82 8.70
C LYS A 190 5.90 11.65 8.37
N SER A 191 6.45 10.57 7.82
CA SER A 191 5.70 9.35 7.52
C SER A 191 5.16 8.67 8.78
N TRP A 192 5.91 8.75 9.89
CA TRP A 192 5.52 8.11 11.13
C TRP A 192 4.43 8.87 11.88
N VAL A 193 4.22 10.16 11.57
CA VAL A 193 3.16 10.96 12.20
C VAL A 193 1.80 10.90 11.51
N VAL A 194 1.71 10.20 10.37
CA VAL A 194 0.43 10.02 9.66
C VAL A 194 -0.59 9.32 10.58
N PRO A 195 -1.76 9.93 10.81
CA PRO A 195 -2.75 9.40 11.73
C PRO A 195 -3.29 8.04 11.30
N LYS A 196 -3.61 7.19 12.30
CA LYS A 196 -4.23 5.89 12.05
C LYS A 196 -5.62 6.09 11.41
N PRO A 197 -5.95 5.41 10.30
CA PRO A 197 -7.32 5.39 9.78
C PRO A 197 -8.30 4.81 10.82
N SER A 198 -9.48 5.41 10.95
CA SER A 198 -10.51 4.93 11.88
C SER A 198 -11.23 3.67 11.39
N LEU A 199 -11.18 3.40 10.09
CA LEU A 199 -11.80 2.24 9.44
C LEU A 199 -10.76 1.49 8.60
N ASP A 200 -10.78 0.17 8.70
CA ASP A 200 -10.07 -0.73 7.81
C ASP A 200 -10.70 -0.69 6.40
N PRO A 201 -9.91 -0.72 5.31
CA PRO A 201 -10.46 -0.63 3.95
C PRO A 201 -11.40 -1.78 3.61
N VAL A 202 -11.24 -2.95 4.22
CA VAL A 202 -12.06 -4.15 3.95
C VAL A 202 -13.01 -4.46 5.11
N PHE A 203 -12.52 -4.38 6.35
CA PHE A 203 -13.25 -4.82 7.55
C PHE A 203 -13.96 -3.69 8.30
N GLY A 204 -13.85 -2.43 7.86
CA GLY A 204 -14.49 -1.29 8.51
C GLY A 204 -14.00 -1.09 9.95
N ASP A 205 -14.93 -0.96 10.90
CA ASP A 205 -14.67 -0.81 12.34
C ASP A 205 -14.57 -2.15 13.10
N GLY A 206 -14.55 -3.28 12.38
CA GLY A 206 -14.51 -4.60 12.99
C GLY A 206 -13.21 -4.89 13.76
N GLU A 207 -13.25 -5.92 14.62
CA GLU A 207 -12.10 -6.37 15.43
C GLU A 207 -11.04 -7.16 14.63
N GLN A 208 -10.79 -6.78 13.38
CA GLN A 208 -9.82 -7.42 12.47
C GLN A 208 -9.12 -6.34 11.64
N GLY A 209 -8.14 -6.75 10.81
CA GLY A 209 -7.43 -5.84 9.93
C GLY A 209 -6.64 -4.74 10.66
N LEU A 210 -6.54 -3.59 10.01
CA LEU A 210 -5.82 -2.40 10.42
C LEU A 210 -6.27 -1.88 11.78
N VAL A 211 -7.59 -1.86 12.03
CA VAL A 211 -8.15 -1.32 13.27
C VAL A 211 -7.62 -2.09 14.48
N LYS A 212 -7.46 -3.42 14.36
CA LYS A 212 -6.87 -4.26 15.40
C LYS A 212 -5.34 -4.30 15.38
N ALA A 213 -4.74 -4.38 14.19
CA ALA A 213 -3.31 -4.62 14.03
C ALA A 213 -2.45 -3.37 14.31
N TRP A 214 -2.93 -2.18 13.92
CA TRP A 214 -2.16 -0.95 14.10
C TRP A 214 -2.44 -0.28 15.44
N ALA A 215 -1.38 0.10 16.14
CA ALA A 215 -1.48 0.94 17.34
C ALA A 215 -1.88 2.40 17.01
N GLY A 216 -2.41 3.12 18.00
CA GLY A 216 -2.85 4.52 17.90
C GLY A 216 -4.37 4.69 17.86
N ASN A 217 -4.84 5.92 18.11
CA ASN A 217 -6.27 6.26 18.23
C ASN A 217 -6.78 7.22 17.13
N GLY A 218 -5.96 7.53 16.12
CA GLY A 218 -6.35 8.38 14.99
C GLY A 218 -6.25 9.89 15.25
N GLU A 219 -6.00 10.34 16.48
CA GLU A 219 -5.82 11.76 16.81
C GLU A 219 -4.35 12.19 16.79
N THR A 220 -3.46 11.24 17.06
CA THR A 220 -2.01 11.38 16.91
C THR A 220 -1.49 10.07 16.35
N ALA A 221 -0.46 10.12 15.51
CA ALA A 221 0.42 8.97 15.49
C ALA A 221 0.93 8.78 16.91
N LEU A 222 0.88 7.56 17.42
CA LEU A 222 1.87 7.19 18.42
C LEU A 222 3.21 7.27 17.68
N GLY A 223 3.77 8.48 17.64
CA GLY A 223 5.15 8.71 17.34
C GLY A 223 5.91 7.96 18.40
N ARG A 224 6.17 6.68 18.16
CA ARG A 224 7.12 5.92 18.95
C ARG A 224 8.43 6.25 18.28
N LYS A 225 9.34 6.87 19.02
CA LYS A 225 10.75 6.82 18.63
C LYS A 225 11.10 5.34 18.72
N VAL A 226 11.17 4.68 17.57
CA VAL A 226 11.68 3.32 17.52
C VAL A 226 13.19 3.48 17.62
N ALA A 227 13.70 3.35 18.85
CA ALA A 227 15.14 3.27 19.04
C ALA A 227 15.53 1.80 18.82
N PHE A 228 16.50 1.60 17.94
CA PHE A 228 17.06 0.28 17.69
C PHE A 228 18.24 0.08 18.62
N LYS A 229 18.14 -0.89 19.53
CA LYS A 229 19.26 -1.37 20.32
C LYS A 229 19.41 -2.86 20.03
N ASP A 230 20.58 -3.25 19.53
CA ASP A 230 20.93 -4.65 19.26
C ASP A 230 19.92 -5.39 18.34
N GLY A 231 19.36 -4.69 17.34
CA GLY A 231 18.39 -5.26 16.40
C GLY A 231 16.97 -5.45 16.96
N ILE A 232 16.69 -4.99 18.19
CA ILE A 232 15.38 -5.04 18.83
C ILE A 232 14.77 -3.63 18.85
N ALA A 233 13.53 -3.52 18.36
CA ALA A 233 12.74 -2.30 18.44
C ALA A 233 12.41 -2.00 19.91
N THR A 234 13.03 -0.96 20.47
CA THR A 234 12.65 -0.42 21.77
C THR A 234 11.70 0.75 21.57
N HIS A 235 10.53 0.67 22.19
CA HIS A 235 9.52 1.71 22.10
C HIS A 235 9.81 2.81 23.12
N VAL A 236 10.15 4.00 22.65
CA VAL A 236 10.16 5.21 23.48
C VAL A 236 9.04 6.13 22.99
N PRO A 237 8.13 6.59 23.86
CA PRO A 237 7.15 7.61 23.47
C PRO A 237 7.90 8.85 22.95
N LEU A 238 7.53 9.40 21.79
CA LEU A 238 7.93 10.77 21.45
C LEU A 238 7.32 11.68 22.52
N ALA A 239 8.16 12.52 23.12
CA ALA A 239 7.70 13.50 24.09
C ALA A 239 6.56 14.31 23.45
N SER A 240 5.47 14.49 24.19
CA SER A 240 4.39 15.40 23.81
C SER A 240 5.01 16.74 23.46
N VAL A 241 4.78 17.23 22.24
CA VAL A 241 5.12 18.61 21.89
C VAL A 241 4.28 19.49 22.80
N SER A 242 4.90 20.00 23.87
CA SER A 242 4.32 21.08 24.66
C SER A 242 4.10 22.24 23.71
N LYS A 243 2.85 22.67 23.56
CA LYS A 243 2.48 23.88 22.81
C LYS A 243 3.38 25.03 23.27
N LEU A 244 4.21 25.51 22.36
CA LEU A 244 4.79 26.85 22.42
C LEU A 244 3.87 27.80 21.67
#